data_AF-A0AAW5S7Q2-F1
#
_entry.id   AF-A0AAW5S7Q2-F1
#
_cell.length_a   1.000
_cell.length_b   1.000
_cell.length_c   1.000
_cell.angle_alpha   90.00
_cell.angle_beta   90.00
_cell.angle_gamma   90.00
#
_symmetry.space_group_name_H-M   'P 1'
#
loop_
_entity.id
_entity.type
_entity.pdbx_description
1 polymer ?
#
loop_
_entity_poly.entity_id
_entity_poly.type
_entity_poly.pdbx_seq_one_letter_code
_entity_poly.pdbx_strand_id
1 'polypeptide(L)' 'MVGDLGALGEVVGAGVYNVYTGELGGTVVPTAAQLGLEPPRFCAACGRRMVVQVRPDGWRARCSRHGQVDSAELETRR' A
#
# COMPACT_ATOMS: atom_id res chain seq x y z
N MET A 1 15.57 10.27 -16.61
CA MET A 1 14.96 9.12 -15.90
C MET A 1 14.71 9.56 -14.47
N VAL A 2 13.55 10.18 -14.20
CA VAL A 2 13.21 10.64 -12.84
C VAL A 2 12.82 9.42 -12.02
N GLY A 3 13.73 8.99 -11.14
CA GLY A 3 13.49 7.92 -10.19
C GLY A 3 12.43 8.35 -9.19
N ASP A 4 11.40 7.53 -9.07
CA ASP A 4 10.25 7.55 -8.16
C ASP A 4 10.69 7.38 -6.67
N LEU A 5 11.78 8.02 -6.26
CA LEU A 5 12.43 7.80 -4.95
C LEU A 5 11.69 8.47 -3.77
N GLY A 6 10.53 9.09 -4.01
CA GLY A 6 9.72 9.75 -2.97
C GLY A 6 8.32 9.14 -2.74
N ALA A 7 7.87 8.23 -3.59
CA ALA A 7 6.45 7.85 -3.64
C ALA A 7 6.07 6.65 -2.75
N LEU A 8 7.04 5.78 -2.47
CA LEU A 8 6.81 4.47 -1.86
C LEU A 8 6.23 4.54 -0.43
N GLY A 9 6.61 5.57 0.33
CA GLY A 9 6.14 5.77 1.71
C GLY A 9 4.74 6.37 1.78
N GLU A 10 4.35 7.18 0.80
CA GLU A 10 3.08 7.91 0.82
C GLU A 10 1.88 6.99 0.52
N VAL A 11 2.07 5.98 -0.35
CA VAL A 11 0.99 5.07 -0.71
C VAL A 11 0.50 4.20 0.45
N VAL A 12 1.36 3.90 1.44
CA VAL A 12 1.01 3.00 2.55
C VAL A 12 1.19 3.65 3.93
N GLY A 13 2.13 4.58 4.08
CA GLY A 13 2.53 5.19 5.35
C GLY A 13 1.88 6.53 5.68
N ALA A 14 1.10 7.14 4.78
CA ALA A 14 0.47 8.45 5.03
C ALA A 14 -0.60 8.43 6.14
N GLY A 15 -1.19 7.28 6.45
CA GLY A 15 -2.10 7.09 7.59
C GLY A 15 -3.45 7.82 7.53
N VAL A 16 -3.76 8.57 6.46
CA VAL A 16 -5.03 9.30 6.29
C VAL A 16 -6.19 8.33 6.00
N TYR A 17 -5.91 7.26 5.26
CA TYR A 17 -6.85 6.20 4.92
C TYR A 17 -6.29 4.83 5.28
N ASN A 18 -7.18 3.91 5.65
CA ASN A 18 -6.85 2.51 5.84
C ASN A 18 -6.58 1.83 4.50
N VAL A 19 -5.38 1.29 4.34
CA VAL A 19 -4.91 0.70 3.08
C VAL A 19 -5.63 -0.59 2.69
N TYR A 20 -6.37 -1.22 3.59
CA TYR A 20 -7.08 -2.48 3.34
C TYR A 20 -8.57 -2.28 3.07
N THR A 21 -9.20 -1.29 3.73
CA THR A 21 -10.65 -1.04 3.62
C THR A 21 -10.99 0.18 2.78
N GLY A 22 -10.08 1.16 2.68
CA GLY A 22 -10.31 2.44 2.03
C GLY A 22 -11.07 3.46 2.89
N GLU A 23 -11.41 3.10 4.13
CA GLU A 23 -12.00 4.03 5.10
C GLU A 23 -10.94 5.00 5.66
N LEU A 24 -11.36 5.95 6.49
CA LEU A 24 -10.42 6.84 7.17
C LEU A 24 -9.44 6.06 8.06
N GLY A 25 -8.27 6.65 8.29
CA GLY A 25 -7.22 6.09 9.13
C GLY A 25 -7.69 5.81 10.56
N GLY A 26 -7.06 4.83 11.21
CA GLY A 26 -7.42 4.38 12.56
C GLY A 26 -8.62 3.42 12.63
N THR A 27 -9.20 3.06 11.48
CA THR A 27 -10.23 2.00 11.40
C THR A 27 -9.61 0.61 11.51
N VAL A 28 -10.46 -0.38 11.80
CA VAL A 28 -10.04 -1.76 12.05
C VAL A 28 -9.32 -2.33 10.83
N VAL A 29 -8.14 -2.88 11.06
CA VAL A 29 -7.40 -3.65 10.06
C VAL A 29 -8.00 -5.07 10.02
N PRO A 30 -8.42 -5.58 8.84
CA PRO A 30 -8.94 -6.94 8.73
C PRO A 30 -7.96 -8.00 9.21
N THR A 31 -8.45 -9.10 9.77
CA THR A 31 -7.59 -10.18 10.30
C THR A 31 -6.62 -10.72 9.25
N ALA A 32 -7.05 -10.88 7.99
CA ALA A 32 -6.18 -11.33 6.90
C ALA A 32 -4.99 -10.39 6.68
N ALA A 33 -5.21 -9.08 6.78
CA ALA A 33 -4.16 -8.07 6.68
C ALA A 33 -3.22 -8.07 7.88
N GLN A 34 -3.74 -8.27 9.10
CA GLN A 34 -2.91 -8.43 10.30
C GLN A 34 -1.98 -9.65 10.20
N LEU A 35 -2.45 -10.71 9.56
CA LEU A 35 -1.67 -11.92 9.27
C LEU A 35 -0.72 -11.77 8.07
N GLY A 36 -0.69 -10.61 7.40
CA GLY A 36 0.14 -10.36 6.22
C GLY A 36 -0.30 -11.10 4.96
N LEU A 37 -1.52 -11.67 4.94
CA LEU A 37 -2.06 -12.45 3.83
C LEU A 37 -2.74 -11.57 2.77
N GLU A 38 -2.98 -10.30 3.09
CA GLU A 38 -3.69 -9.36 2.23
C GLU A 38 -2.75 -8.23 1.78
N PRO A 39 -2.56 -8.01 0.47
CA PRO A 39 -1.86 -6.82 -0.02
C PRO A 39 -2.72 -5.55 0.17
N PRO A 40 -2.09 -4.36 0.30
CA PRO A 40 -2.81 -3.10 0.40
C PRO A 40 -3.58 -2.81 -0.89
N ARG A 41 -4.86 -2.49 -0.76
CA ARG A 41 -5.80 -2.27 -1.87
C ARG A 41 -6.14 -0.80 -2.08
N PHE A 42 -5.85 0.05 -1.09
CA PHE A 42 -6.17 1.47 -1.10
C PHE A 42 -4.95 2.31 -0.73
N CYS A 43 -4.84 3.49 -1.35
CA CYS A 43 -3.77 4.43 -1.05
C CYS A 43 -4.02 5.14 0.29
N ALA A 44 -3.05 5.07 1.20
CA ALA A 44 -3.12 5.71 2.52
C ALA A 44 -3.26 7.24 2.47
N ALA A 45 -2.81 7.87 1.38
CA ALA A 45 -2.87 9.33 1.22
C ALA A 45 -4.20 9.84 0.67
N CYS A 46 -4.91 9.05 -0.15
CA CYS A 46 -6.09 9.56 -0.87
C CYS A 46 -7.27 8.60 -1.01
N GLY A 47 -7.22 7.42 -0.41
CA GLY A 47 -8.33 6.45 -0.38
C GLY A 47 -8.72 5.84 -1.72
N ARG A 48 -7.94 6.07 -2.80
CA ARG A 48 -8.23 5.46 -4.12
C ARG A 48 -7.84 3.99 -4.10
N ARG A 49 -8.67 3.15 -4.73
CA ARG A 49 -8.30 1.76 -5.05
C ARG A 49 -7.05 1.74 -5.92
N MET A 50 -6.10 0.93 -5.52
CA MET A 50 -4.85 0.69 -6.22
C MET A 50 -4.99 -0.51 -7.14
N VAL A 51 -4.16 -0.55 -8.18
CA VAL A 51 -3.99 -1.77 -8.98
C VAL A 51 -2.98 -2.64 -8.25
N VAL A 52 -3.39 -3.85 -7.87
CA VAL A 52 -2.56 -4.81 -7.15
C VAL A 52 -2.22 -5.97 -8.08
N GLN A 53 -0.93 -6.29 -8.16
CA GLN A 53 -0.42 -7.48 -8.82
C GLN A 53 0.23 -8.38 -7.78
N VAL A 54 -0.30 -9.59 -7.63
CA VAL A 54 0.26 -10.64 -6.79
C VAL A 54 1.20 -11.50 -7.63
N ARG A 55 2.38 -11.79 -7.11
CA ARG A 55 3.42 -12.65 -7.69
C ARG A 55 3.78 -13.74 -6.68
N PRO A 56 4.41 -14.86 -7.09
CA PRO A 56 4.86 -15.88 -6.14
C PRO A 56 5.84 -15.35 -5.08
N ASP A 57 6.65 -14.34 -5.44
CA ASP A 57 7.64 -13.69 -4.57
C ASP A 57 7.07 -12.54 -3.72
N GLY A 58 5.81 -12.15 -3.89
CA GLY A 58 5.24 -11.01 -3.17
C GLY A 58 4.17 -10.26 -3.96
N TRP A 59 4.10 -8.95 -3.79
CA TRP A 59 3.10 -8.14 -4.47
C TRP A 59 3.59 -6.72 -4.78
N ARG A 60 2.96 -6.12 -5.78
CA ARG A 60 3.10 -4.70 -6.10
C ARG A 60 1.74 -4.04 -6.10
N ALA A 61 1.61 -2.88 -5.45
CA ALA A 61 0.41 -2.07 -5.49
C ALA A 61 0.74 -0.68 -6.06
N ARG A 62 -0.10 -0.19 -6.99
CA ARG A 62 0.10 1.10 -7.66
C ARG A 62 -1.11 2.00 -7.51
N CYS A 63 -0.90 3.19 -6.96
CA CYS A 63 -1.81 4.32 -7.02
C CYS A 63 -1.54 5.12 -8.30
N SER A 64 -2.61 5.65 -8.92
CA SER A 64 -2.48 6.50 -10.10
C SER A 64 -1.88 7.89 -9.83
N ARG A 65 -1.84 8.34 -8.57
CA ARG A 65 -1.36 9.68 -8.20
C ARG A 65 -0.12 9.68 -7.31
N HIS A 66 -0.05 8.77 -6.34
CA HIS A 66 1.01 8.74 -5.33
C HIS A 66 2.06 7.65 -5.58
N GLY A 67 2.12 7.10 -6.79
CA GLY A 67 3.12 6.09 -7.17
C GLY A 67 2.77 4.67 -6.73
N GLN A 68 3.79 3.84 -6.51
CA GLN A 68 3.64 2.42 -6.24
C GLN A 68 4.40 1.98 -4.99
N VAL A 69 4.15 0.76 -4.55
CA VAL A 69 4.89 0.09 -3.48
C VAL A 69 5.04 -1.39 -3.84
N ASP A 70 6.19 -1.96 -3.51
CA ASP A 70 6.46 -3.38 -3.66
C ASP A 70 6.72 -4.01 -2.28
N SER A 71 6.30 -5.26 -2.09
CA SER A 71 6.48 -5.95 -0.81
C SER A 71 7.95 -6.06 -0.41
N ALA A 72 8.86 -6.31 -1.37
CA ALA A 72 10.29 -6.40 -1.09
C ALA A 72 10.89 -5.08 -0.56
N GLU A 73 10.41 -3.94 -1.08
CA GLU A 73 10.84 -2.62 -0.63
C GLU A 73 10.24 -2.25 0.73
N LEU A 74 9.02 -2.74 1.02
CA LEU A 74 8.34 -2.51 2.30
C LEU A 74 8.99 -3.32 3.43
N GLU A 75 9.37 -4.57 3.18
CA GLU A 75 10.08 -5.42 4.14
C GLU A 75 11.43 -4.83 4.54
N THR A 76 12.17 -4.27 3.58
CA THR A 76 13.47 -3.61 3.84
C THR A 76 13.33 -2.37 4.75
N ARG A 77 12.13 -1.80 4.84
CA ARG A 77 11.84 -0.55 5.57
C ARG A 77 11.20 -0.77 6.95
N ARG A 78 10.91 -2.02 7.31
CA ARG A 78 10.23 -2.42 8.55
C ARG A 78 11.22 -2.64 9.68
#